data_AF-A0A921QXC6-F1
#
_entry.id   AF-A0A921QXC6-F1
#
_cell.length_a   1.000
_cell.length_b   1.000
_cell.length_c   1.000
_cell.angle_alpha   90.00
_cell.angle_beta   90.00
_cell.angle_gamma   90.00
#
_symmetry.space_group_name_H-M   'P 1'
#
loop_
_entity.id
_entity.type
_entity.pdbx_description
1 polymer ?
#
loop_
_entity_poly.entity_id
_entity_poly.type
_entity_poly.pdbx_seq_one_letter_code
_entity_poly.pdbx_strand_id
1 'polypeptide(L)'
;MIELVSQHQEIPEAFLSKTPYIREVLLLPALANRSEKIIAGLACLMCEVGQAAPALVAEGGGQALALTDGLLRCVAFTSEDWEIAESTLQFWCSLAHFILGIDVKTAKRNVVRELFVPVFSSLLDALLFRAQMDTDSDGAPCIPEGLTQFRMNLEELLIDICLLLGAPAYINKLFSGGWDFSSQTIPWKEVEVRMYALSMVADTILQDESSFDFSIIMHFVNILSSRTPVELNGSLFLVYKSFGDVIGSYSKWLSSSQSNIKPLLLFCASGISKSISSNACSLALRKLCEDAPSFIHEPQNLEILFWISEGMNKGNLQLEDEEEIISAITHALSSVSEKELKKSSLARLLCSSYSAVEKIIDIDRDQSLRQNPAAYTQSLDLAVRGLYRMSALFHHLATSVTSGLVDDDIIIVLLGILWPLLEKLFRSSHMENVNLSAAVCRSLSSAMHSCGHHFHILLPKVMECLSANFLLFQRHDCFLRTAANVIEEFGHKEEYGALCVRTFETLSSASSISALNSSYTCDQEPDLVEAYTYFTSMFIRCCQKEAIVASSSLLELSFQKAAICSTAMHRGAALAAMSYMSCA
;
A
#
# COMPACT_ATOMS: atom_id res chain seq x y z
N MET A 1 19.19 -0.22 32.93
CA MET A 1 19.20 -1.04 34.16
C MET A 1 19.46 -2.51 33.79
N ILE A 2 18.90 -2.99 32.68
CA ILE A 2 19.22 -4.29 32.02
C ILE A 2 20.72 -4.66 32.02
N GLU A 3 21.63 -3.78 31.57
CA GLU A 3 23.09 -4.07 31.58
C GLU A 3 23.67 -4.31 32.98
N LEU A 4 23.14 -3.61 34.00
CA LEU A 4 23.56 -3.74 35.39
C LEU A 4 22.99 -5.00 36.06
N VAL A 5 21.75 -5.38 35.69
CA VAL A 5 21.08 -6.57 36.22
C VAL A 5 21.60 -7.85 35.57
N SER A 6 21.92 -7.81 34.27
CA SER A 6 22.54 -8.95 33.56
C SER A 6 23.97 -9.25 34.01
N GLN A 7 24.71 -8.24 34.50
CA GLN A 7 26.06 -8.42 35.06
C GLN A 7 26.07 -9.07 36.46
N HIS A 8 24.92 -9.13 37.14
CA HIS A 8 24.79 -9.70 38.50
C HIS A 8 23.67 -10.74 38.56
N GLN A 9 24.00 -12.01 38.29
CA GLN A 9 23.05 -13.14 38.26
C GLN A 9 22.21 -13.31 39.53
N GLU A 10 22.68 -12.84 40.69
CA GLU A 10 21.97 -12.94 41.97
C GLU A 10 20.76 -11.98 42.08
N ILE A 11 20.74 -10.89 41.30
CA ILE A 11 19.70 -9.85 41.40
C ILE A 11 18.34 -10.33 40.87
N PRO A 12 18.24 -10.96 39.68
CA PRO A 12 16.98 -11.53 39.20
C PRO A 12 16.40 -12.61 40.14
N GLU A 13 17.24 -13.49 40.68
CA GLU A 13 16.81 -14.54 41.62
C GLU A 13 16.26 -13.94 42.92
N ALA A 14 16.99 -12.98 43.50
CA ALA A 14 16.55 -12.28 44.71
C ALA A 14 15.24 -11.51 44.49
N PHE A 15 15.06 -10.89 43.32
CA PHE A 15 13.83 -10.18 42.98
C PHE A 15 12.65 -11.13 42.77
N LEU A 16 12.83 -12.22 42.00
CA LEU A 16 11.78 -13.23 41.77
C LEU A 16 11.25 -13.77 43.11
N SER A 17 12.13 -13.96 44.10
CA SER A 17 11.73 -14.37 45.45
C SER A 17 10.77 -13.40 46.15
N LYS A 18 10.81 -12.11 45.78
CA LYS A 18 9.96 -11.04 46.32
C LYS A 18 8.75 -10.71 45.45
N THR A 19 8.68 -11.23 44.22
CA THR A 19 7.58 -10.94 43.30
C THR A 19 6.19 -11.21 43.87
N PRO A 20 5.93 -12.32 44.59
CA PRO A 20 4.62 -12.52 45.22
C PRO A 20 4.25 -11.38 46.19
N TYR A 21 5.21 -10.88 46.96
CA TYR A 21 4.98 -9.76 47.87
C TYR A 21 4.71 -8.46 47.10
N ILE A 22 5.51 -8.17 46.07
CA ILE A 22 5.32 -6.97 45.21
C ILE A 22 3.92 -7.00 44.58
N ARG A 23 3.49 -8.16 44.09
CA ARG A 23 2.16 -8.33 43.50
C ARG A 23 1.06 -8.08 44.52
N GLU A 24 1.05 -8.82 45.62
CA GLU A 24 -0.05 -8.79 46.60
C GLU A 24 -0.13 -7.47 47.38
N VAL A 25 1.01 -6.90 47.75
CA VAL A 25 1.07 -5.76 48.70
C VAL A 25 1.18 -4.42 47.98
N LEU A 26 1.76 -4.37 46.77
CA LEU A 26 1.96 -3.11 46.05
C LEU A 26 1.08 -3.02 44.81
N LEU A 27 1.12 -4.01 43.93
CA LEU A 27 0.43 -3.93 42.64
C LEU A 27 -1.10 -4.02 42.78
N LEU A 28 -1.63 -5.01 43.50
CA LEU A 28 -3.09 -5.16 43.64
C LEU A 28 -3.75 -3.93 44.28
N PRO A 29 -3.21 -3.33 45.36
CA PRO A 29 -3.73 -2.07 45.89
C PRO A 29 -3.61 -0.90 44.91
N ALA A 30 -2.50 -0.81 44.16
CA ALA A 30 -2.33 0.24 43.17
C ALA A 30 -3.35 0.14 42.03
N LEU A 31 -3.64 -1.07 41.55
CA LEU A 31 -4.69 -1.35 40.56
C LEU A 31 -6.07 -1.00 41.09
N ALA A 32 -6.40 -1.40 42.33
CA ALA A 32 -7.67 -1.06 42.97
C ALA A 32 -7.88 0.45 43.12
N ASN A 33 -6.80 1.19 43.43
CA ASN A 33 -6.80 2.64 43.56
C ASN A 33 -6.56 3.38 42.23
N ARG A 34 -6.46 2.67 41.09
CA ARG A 34 -6.12 3.22 39.76
C ARG A 34 -4.92 4.18 39.78
N SER A 35 -3.89 3.84 40.54
CA SER A 35 -2.70 4.68 40.70
C SER A 35 -1.71 4.48 39.55
N GLU A 36 -1.99 5.07 38.38
CA GLU A 36 -1.26 4.82 37.12
C GLU A 36 0.25 4.95 37.23
N LYS A 37 0.76 6.00 37.89
CA LYS A 37 2.21 6.19 38.09
C LYS A 37 2.87 5.04 38.86
N ILE A 38 2.17 4.49 39.85
CA ILE A 38 2.67 3.35 40.65
C ILE A 38 2.61 2.08 39.81
N ILE A 39 1.52 1.88 39.06
CA ILE A 39 1.34 0.72 38.18
C ILE A 39 2.43 0.71 37.10
N ALA A 40 2.66 1.85 36.42
CA ALA A 40 3.70 2.02 35.41
C ALA A 40 5.09 1.73 35.99
N GLY A 41 5.43 2.31 37.15
CA GLY A 41 6.72 2.06 37.80
C GLY A 41 6.93 0.60 38.18
N LEU A 42 5.89 -0.09 38.68
CA LEU A 42 5.93 -1.51 39.00
C LEU A 42 6.01 -2.38 37.75
N ALA A 43 5.28 -2.04 36.69
CA ALA A 43 5.32 -2.73 35.40
C ALA A 43 6.74 -2.67 34.81
N CYS A 44 7.33 -1.48 34.69
CA CYS A 44 8.70 -1.30 34.21
C CYS A 44 9.72 -2.11 35.04
N LEU A 45 9.62 -2.07 36.37
CA LEU A 45 10.52 -2.82 37.26
C LEU A 45 10.41 -4.34 37.02
N MET A 46 9.18 -4.86 36.94
CA MET A 46 8.94 -6.28 36.70
C MET A 46 9.41 -6.71 35.30
N CYS A 47 9.19 -5.88 34.27
CA CYS A 47 9.66 -6.11 32.90
C CYS A 47 11.19 -6.16 32.82
N GLU A 48 11.88 -5.15 33.35
CA GLU A 48 13.35 -5.04 33.30
C GLU A 48 14.02 -6.25 33.98
N VAL A 49 13.52 -6.66 35.14
CA VAL A 49 14.08 -7.82 35.85
C VAL A 49 13.75 -9.13 35.14
N GLY A 50 12.53 -9.28 34.64
CA GLY A 50 12.14 -10.46 33.87
C GLY A 50 12.93 -10.62 32.57
N GLN A 51 13.18 -9.53 31.85
CA GLN A 51 13.99 -9.50 30.62
C GLN A 51 15.48 -9.78 30.88
N ALA A 52 15.99 -9.43 32.06
CA ALA A 52 17.38 -9.72 32.42
C ALA A 52 17.63 -11.22 32.67
N ALA A 53 16.60 -12.01 32.98
CA ALA A 53 16.72 -13.44 33.24
C ALA A 53 15.53 -14.26 32.70
N PRO A 54 15.32 -14.30 31.36
CA PRO A 54 14.21 -15.03 30.75
C PRO A 54 14.27 -16.54 31.03
N ALA A 55 15.48 -17.09 31.21
CA ALA A 55 15.68 -18.49 31.57
C ALA A 55 15.04 -18.85 32.92
N LEU A 56 15.21 -18.01 33.95
CA LEU A 56 14.64 -18.22 35.28
C LEU A 56 13.11 -18.07 35.25
N VAL A 57 12.61 -17.14 34.45
CA VAL A 57 11.16 -17.00 34.25
C VAL A 57 10.61 -18.26 33.58
N ALA A 58 11.28 -18.76 32.53
CA ALA A 58 10.89 -19.95 31.79
C ALA A 58 10.95 -21.27 32.62
N GLU A 59 11.65 -21.31 33.76
CA GLU A 59 11.58 -22.44 34.69
C GLU A 59 10.19 -22.59 35.31
N GLY A 60 9.40 -21.51 35.34
CA GLY A 60 7.98 -21.60 35.65
C GLY A 60 7.64 -21.90 37.11
N GLY A 61 8.58 -21.61 38.03
CA GLY A 61 8.31 -21.65 39.46
C GLY A 61 7.16 -20.71 39.86
N GLY A 62 6.54 -20.94 41.02
CA GLY A 62 5.41 -20.12 41.48
C GLY A 62 5.70 -18.61 41.57
N GLN A 63 6.97 -18.23 41.75
CA GLN A 63 7.44 -16.85 41.71
C GLN A 63 7.42 -16.25 40.30
N ALA A 64 7.88 -17.00 39.29
CA ALA A 64 7.83 -16.59 37.89
C ALA A 64 6.39 -16.47 37.40
N LEU A 65 5.50 -17.39 37.79
CA LEU A 65 4.08 -17.30 37.48
C LEU A 65 3.41 -16.10 38.16
N ALA A 66 3.84 -15.73 39.38
CA ALA A 66 3.38 -14.51 40.04
C ALA A 66 3.86 -13.24 39.32
N LEU A 67 5.07 -13.25 38.74
CA LEU A 67 5.58 -12.17 37.89
C LEU A 67 4.69 -11.99 36.66
N THR A 68 4.45 -13.08 35.92
CA THR A 68 3.64 -13.02 34.70
C THR A 68 2.18 -12.68 34.96
N ASP A 69 1.59 -13.17 36.06
CA ASP A 69 0.24 -12.76 36.49
C ASP A 69 0.18 -11.28 36.87
N GLY A 70 1.21 -10.75 37.54
CA GLY A 70 1.32 -9.32 37.83
C GLY A 70 1.38 -8.48 36.56
N LEU A 71 2.26 -8.82 35.62
CA LEU A 71 2.39 -8.13 34.34
C LEU A 71 1.13 -8.25 33.47
N LEU A 72 0.47 -9.40 33.47
CA LEU A 72 -0.79 -9.61 32.75
C LEU A 72 -1.89 -8.66 33.28
N ARG A 73 -1.95 -8.45 34.59
CA ARG A 73 -2.88 -7.48 35.20
C ARG A 73 -2.54 -6.03 34.82
N CYS A 74 -1.26 -5.71 34.62
CA CYS A 74 -0.85 -4.41 34.09
C CYS A 74 -1.31 -4.23 32.63
N VAL A 75 -1.19 -5.25 31.79
CA VAL A 75 -1.70 -5.21 30.40
C VAL A 75 -3.22 -5.02 30.40
N ALA A 76 -3.95 -5.77 31.24
CA ALA A 76 -5.40 -5.69 31.31
C ALA A 76 -5.93 -4.40 31.96
N PHE A 77 -5.05 -3.55 32.52
CA PHE A 77 -5.44 -2.31 33.18
C PHE A 77 -5.94 -1.28 32.15
N THR A 78 -7.13 -0.72 32.40
CA THR A 78 -7.73 0.31 31.55
C THR A 78 -7.27 1.71 31.97
N SER A 79 -6.16 2.17 31.42
CA SER A 79 -5.70 3.58 31.46
C SER A 79 -6.27 4.38 30.28
N GLU A 80 -6.20 5.72 30.39
CA GLU A 80 -6.59 6.65 29.32
C GLU A 80 -5.70 6.50 28.06
N ASP A 81 -4.43 6.16 28.26
CA ASP A 81 -3.45 5.86 27.20
C ASP A 81 -3.08 4.37 27.16
N TRP A 82 -2.18 4.00 26.25
CA TRP A 82 -1.67 2.62 26.11
C TRP A 82 -0.29 2.41 26.75
N GLU A 83 0.27 3.42 27.43
CA GLU A 83 1.68 3.42 27.88
C GLU A 83 2.00 2.25 28.81
N ILE A 84 1.12 1.96 29.78
CA ILE A 84 1.33 0.87 30.73
C ILE A 84 1.37 -0.48 29.99
N ALA A 85 0.40 -0.75 29.12
CA ALA A 85 0.36 -2.00 28.36
C ALA A 85 1.55 -2.11 27.40
N GLU A 86 1.85 -1.02 26.69
CA GLU A 86 2.94 -0.92 25.72
C GLU A 86 4.32 -1.15 26.37
N SER A 87 4.54 -0.62 27.57
CA SER A 87 5.79 -0.84 28.32
C SER A 87 6.08 -2.31 28.66
N THR A 88 5.08 -3.19 28.57
CA THR A 88 5.24 -4.62 28.83
C THR A 88 5.55 -5.46 27.60
N LEU A 89 5.30 -4.94 26.39
CA LEU A 89 5.37 -5.73 25.15
C LEU A 89 6.74 -6.37 24.95
N GLN A 90 7.82 -5.61 25.16
CA GLN A 90 9.18 -6.12 25.02
C GLN A 90 9.49 -7.29 25.95
N PHE A 91 8.91 -7.31 27.16
CA PHE A 91 9.08 -8.46 28.08
C PHE A 91 8.41 -9.70 27.50
N TRP A 92 7.19 -9.56 26.98
CA TRP A 92 6.45 -10.67 26.41
C TRP A 92 7.11 -11.23 25.14
N CYS A 93 7.58 -10.37 24.22
CA CYS A 93 8.35 -10.81 23.04
C CYS A 93 9.63 -11.52 23.48
N SER A 94 10.38 -10.96 24.44
CA SER A 94 11.63 -11.57 24.92
C SER A 94 11.39 -12.96 25.55
N LEU A 95 10.32 -13.11 26.32
CA LEU A 95 9.94 -14.40 26.92
C LEU A 95 9.49 -15.39 25.85
N ALA A 96 8.69 -14.95 24.88
CA ALA A 96 8.21 -15.80 23.79
C ALA A 96 9.35 -16.31 22.93
N HIS A 97 10.23 -15.41 22.46
CA HIS A 97 11.43 -15.76 21.73
C HIS A 97 12.33 -16.73 22.49
N PHE A 98 12.50 -16.51 23.80
CA PHE A 98 13.28 -17.44 24.62
C PHE A 98 12.67 -18.84 24.62
N ILE A 99 11.36 -18.97 24.84
CA ILE A 99 10.65 -20.27 24.86
C ILE A 99 10.68 -20.93 23.48
N LEU A 100 10.49 -20.17 22.41
CA LEU A 100 10.52 -20.66 21.02
C LEU A 100 11.93 -21.10 20.60
N GLY A 101 12.97 -20.43 21.11
CA GLY A 101 14.39 -20.70 20.84
C GLY A 101 15.01 -21.87 21.60
N ILE A 102 14.31 -22.46 22.59
CA ILE A 102 14.76 -23.69 23.24
C ILE A 102 14.84 -24.81 22.19
N ASP A 103 15.95 -25.55 22.13
CA ASP A 103 16.17 -26.61 21.13
C ASP A 103 14.98 -27.59 21.06
N VAL A 104 14.46 -27.76 19.83
CA VAL A 104 13.27 -28.53 19.46
C VAL A 104 13.33 -29.97 19.97
N LYS A 105 14.52 -30.53 20.16
CA LYS A 105 14.72 -31.93 20.57
C LYS A 105 14.62 -32.16 22.07
N THR A 106 14.51 -31.11 22.87
CA THR A 106 14.53 -31.23 24.33
C THR A 106 13.11 -31.40 24.87
N ALA A 107 12.84 -32.49 25.60
CA ALA A 107 11.58 -32.68 26.35
C ALA A 107 11.27 -31.47 27.27
N LYS A 108 12.31 -30.75 27.70
CA LYS A 108 12.23 -29.49 28.45
C LYS A 108 11.43 -28.40 27.71
N ARG A 109 11.52 -28.29 26.38
CA ARG A 109 10.79 -27.28 25.60
C ARG A 109 9.28 -27.49 25.70
N ASN A 110 8.81 -28.72 25.50
CA ASN A 110 7.38 -29.02 25.51
C ASN A 110 6.77 -28.75 26.88
N VAL A 111 7.47 -29.12 27.97
CA VAL A 111 7.03 -28.84 29.34
C VAL A 111 6.94 -27.35 29.61
N VAL A 112 7.96 -26.57 29.22
CA VAL A 112 7.96 -25.11 29.39
C VAL A 112 6.85 -24.46 28.55
N ARG A 113 6.69 -24.88 27.29
CA ARG A 113 5.65 -24.38 26.40
C ARG A 113 4.26 -24.64 26.98
N GLU A 114 3.96 -25.89 27.37
CA GLU A 114 2.67 -26.26 27.97
C GLU A 114 2.35 -25.46 29.23
N LEU A 115 3.36 -25.13 30.04
CA LEU A 115 3.19 -24.32 31.24
C LEU A 115 2.80 -22.87 30.93
N PHE A 116 3.35 -22.29 29.87
CA PHE A 116 3.12 -20.88 29.50
C PHE A 116 1.98 -20.68 28.50
N VAL A 117 1.46 -21.73 27.85
CA VAL A 117 0.29 -21.65 26.97
C VAL A 117 -0.91 -20.93 27.63
N PRO A 118 -1.32 -21.24 28.88
CA PRO A 118 -2.40 -20.51 29.54
C PRO A 118 -2.07 -19.02 29.75
N VAL A 119 -0.82 -18.69 30.07
CA VAL A 119 -0.36 -17.31 30.29
C VAL A 119 -0.47 -16.50 29.01
N PHE A 120 0.08 -17.01 27.89
CA PHE A 120 0.00 -16.34 26.59
C PHE A 120 -1.43 -16.33 26.02
N SER A 121 -2.25 -17.33 26.33
CA SER A 121 -3.68 -17.32 25.99
C SER A 121 -4.43 -16.19 26.70
N SER A 122 -4.16 -15.96 27.99
CA SER A 122 -4.75 -14.84 28.73
C SER A 122 -4.15 -13.49 28.32
N LEU A 123 -2.87 -13.46 27.95
CA LEU A 123 -2.25 -12.27 27.37
C LEU A 123 -2.95 -11.85 26.09
N LEU A 124 -3.25 -12.80 25.19
CA LEU A 124 -4.01 -12.52 23.98
C LEU A 124 -5.35 -11.84 24.29
N ASP A 125 -6.11 -12.36 25.27
CA ASP A 125 -7.38 -11.73 25.68
C ASP A 125 -7.18 -10.28 26.16
N ALA A 126 -6.15 -10.04 26.98
CA ALA A 126 -5.86 -8.72 27.52
C ALA A 126 -5.43 -7.73 26.42
N LEU A 127 -4.57 -8.16 25.49
CA LEU A 127 -4.13 -7.34 24.35
C LEU A 127 -5.29 -7.01 23.42
N LEU A 128 -6.11 -8.00 23.07
CA LEU A 128 -7.31 -7.79 22.25
C LEU A 128 -8.28 -6.84 22.93
N PHE A 129 -8.43 -6.92 24.25
CA PHE A 129 -9.28 -5.98 24.99
C PHE A 129 -8.72 -4.55 24.94
N ARG A 130 -7.42 -4.35 25.16
CA ARG A 130 -6.78 -3.01 25.08
C ARG A 130 -6.72 -2.44 23.67
N ALA A 131 -6.69 -3.29 22.65
CA ALA A 131 -6.64 -2.87 21.26
C ALA A 131 -8.02 -2.51 20.69
N GLN A 132 -9.12 -2.64 21.45
CA GLN A 132 -10.45 -2.23 21.01
C GLN A 132 -10.60 -0.71 20.95
N MET A 133 -11.43 -0.25 20.02
CA MET A 133 -11.83 1.15 19.93
C MET A 133 -13.03 1.45 20.83
N ASP A 134 -13.00 2.60 21.51
CA ASP A 134 -14.19 3.16 22.15
C ASP A 134 -15.08 3.89 21.14
N THR A 135 -16.40 3.70 21.27
CA THR A 135 -17.42 4.16 20.30
C THR A 135 -18.08 5.47 20.70
N ASP A 136 -17.78 6.00 21.88
CA ASP A 136 -18.63 7.00 22.52
C ASP A 136 -18.17 8.43 22.22
N SER A 137 -17.09 8.60 21.45
CA SER A 137 -16.70 9.90 20.92
C SER A 137 -17.46 10.19 19.62
N ASP A 138 -18.46 11.08 19.72
CA ASP A 138 -19.25 11.69 18.64
C ASP A 138 -18.42 12.54 17.64
N GLY A 139 -17.10 12.33 17.63
CA GLY A 139 -16.10 13.02 16.81
C GLY A 139 -15.70 12.25 15.58
N ALA A 140 -14.84 12.87 14.76
CA ALA A 140 -14.38 12.32 13.50
C ALA A 140 -13.84 10.88 13.65
N PRO A 141 -14.11 10.00 12.66
CA PRO A 141 -13.87 8.56 12.69
C PRO A 141 -12.38 8.15 12.63
N CYS A 142 -11.50 8.75 13.43
CA CYS A 142 -10.07 8.45 13.42
C CYS A 142 -9.69 7.59 14.62
N ILE A 143 -8.88 6.56 14.40
CA ILE A 143 -8.25 5.81 15.48
C ILE A 143 -7.33 6.79 16.25
N PRO A 144 -7.39 6.85 17.59
CA PRO A 144 -6.42 7.63 18.35
C PRO A 144 -4.98 7.28 17.94
N GLU A 145 -4.10 8.28 17.83
CA GLU A 145 -2.70 8.06 17.43
C GLU A 145 -2.01 7.05 18.36
N GLY A 146 -2.25 7.15 19.67
CA GLY A 146 -1.75 6.18 20.66
C GLY A 146 -2.23 4.75 20.43
N LEU A 147 -3.51 4.56 20.05
CA LEU A 147 -4.04 3.22 19.73
C LEU A 147 -3.43 2.69 18.43
N THR A 148 -3.21 3.57 17.45
CA THR A 148 -2.57 3.22 16.18
C THR A 148 -1.15 2.72 16.43
N GLN A 149 -0.37 3.46 17.21
CA GLN A 149 0.99 3.07 17.59
C GLN A 149 1.01 1.77 18.41
N PHE A 150 0.11 1.65 19.40
CA PHE A 150 -0.01 0.44 20.20
C PHE A 150 -0.30 -0.78 19.31
N ARG A 151 -1.28 -0.69 18.40
CA ARG A 151 -1.58 -1.77 17.43
C ARG A 151 -0.36 -2.12 16.58
N MET A 152 0.34 -1.14 16.00
CA MET A 152 1.57 -1.42 15.23
C MET A 152 2.61 -2.20 16.06
N ASN A 153 2.73 -1.88 17.34
CA ASN A 153 3.66 -2.55 18.26
C ASN A 153 3.20 -3.96 18.70
N LEU A 154 1.98 -4.38 18.38
CA LEU A 154 1.48 -5.73 18.68
C LEU A 154 1.85 -6.79 17.64
N GLU A 155 2.25 -6.40 16.42
CA GLU A 155 2.41 -7.32 15.30
C GLU A 155 3.33 -8.51 15.63
N GLU A 156 4.56 -8.22 16.08
CA GLU A 156 5.55 -9.22 16.47
C GLU A 156 5.03 -10.13 17.60
N LEU A 157 4.41 -9.54 18.63
CA LEU A 157 3.92 -10.28 19.78
C LEU A 157 2.72 -11.19 19.42
N LEU A 158 1.84 -10.77 18.52
CA LEU A 158 0.72 -11.61 18.07
C LEU A 158 1.23 -12.81 17.27
N ILE A 159 2.25 -12.63 16.43
CA ILE A 159 2.93 -13.72 15.72
C ILE A 159 3.56 -14.70 16.72
N ASP A 160 4.28 -14.20 17.70
CA ASP A 160 4.89 -15.01 18.77
C ASP A 160 3.85 -15.82 19.56
N ILE A 161 2.73 -15.19 19.94
CA ILE A 161 1.62 -15.86 20.61
C ILE A 161 1.04 -16.96 19.71
N CYS A 162 0.86 -16.69 18.41
CA CYS A 162 0.36 -17.68 17.45
C CYS A 162 1.29 -18.89 17.37
N LEU A 163 2.60 -18.67 17.28
CA LEU A 163 3.62 -19.74 17.27
C LEU A 163 3.63 -20.56 18.57
N LEU A 164 3.47 -19.91 19.71
CA LEU A 164 3.44 -20.56 21.02
C LEU A 164 2.17 -21.39 21.24
N LEU A 165 0.99 -20.85 20.91
CA LEU A 165 -0.28 -21.57 21.05
C LEU A 165 -0.45 -22.64 19.97
N GLY A 166 0.12 -22.41 18.78
CA GLY A 166 -0.19 -23.13 17.55
C GLY A 166 -1.42 -22.53 16.86
N ALA A 167 -1.41 -22.52 15.51
CA ALA A 167 -2.45 -21.88 14.71
C ALA A 167 -3.88 -22.36 15.05
N PRO A 168 -4.18 -23.66 15.21
CA PRO A 168 -5.53 -24.10 15.55
C PRO A 168 -6.02 -23.57 16.90
N ALA A 169 -5.16 -23.54 17.92
CA ALA A 169 -5.52 -23.06 19.25
C ALA A 169 -5.71 -21.53 19.26
N TYR A 170 -4.84 -20.81 18.54
CA TYR A 170 -4.94 -19.35 18.36
C TYR A 170 -6.26 -18.97 17.66
N ILE A 171 -6.57 -19.62 16.54
CA ILE A 171 -7.82 -19.40 15.78
C ILE A 171 -9.04 -19.70 16.67
N ASN A 172 -9.08 -20.87 17.32
CA ASN A 172 -10.18 -21.23 18.20
C ASN A 172 -10.35 -20.22 19.33
N LYS A 173 -9.25 -19.68 19.86
CA LYS A 173 -9.27 -18.66 20.90
C LYS A 173 -9.90 -17.36 20.39
N LEU A 174 -9.53 -16.90 19.20
CA LEU A 174 -10.17 -15.73 18.57
C LEU A 174 -11.69 -15.92 18.42
N PHE A 175 -12.16 -17.09 17.99
CA PHE A 175 -13.59 -17.31 17.72
C PHE A 175 -14.39 -17.90 18.89
N SER A 176 -13.78 -18.07 20.07
CA SER A 176 -14.43 -18.69 21.25
C SER A 176 -15.50 -17.83 21.93
N GLY A 177 -15.69 -16.57 21.50
CA GLY A 177 -16.52 -15.55 22.16
C GLY A 177 -18.05 -15.72 22.07
N GLY A 178 -18.56 -16.85 21.59
CA GLY A 178 -20.00 -17.15 21.62
C GLY A 178 -20.86 -16.09 20.92
N TRP A 179 -20.53 -15.77 19.66
CA TRP A 179 -21.28 -14.79 18.87
C TRP A 179 -22.69 -15.30 18.60
N ASP A 180 -23.67 -14.75 19.32
CA ASP A 180 -25.08 -15.07 19.11
C ASP A 180 -25.59 -14.39 17.84
N PHE A 181 -25.53 -15.14 16.74
CA PHE A 181 -26.01 -14.73 15.42
C PHE A 181 -27.54 -14.51 15.37
N SER A 182 -28.28 -14.82 16.44
CA SER A 182 -29.72 -14.53 16.57
C SER A 182 -30.02 -13.23 17.32
N SER A 183 -29.02 -12.64 17.99
CA SER A 183 -29.18 -11.40 18.76
C SER A 183 -29.29 -10.17 17.87
N GLN A 184 -30.05 -9.15 18.31
CA GLN A 184 -30.27 -7.91 17.55
C GLN A 184 -29.02 -6.99 17.47
N THR A 185 -27.94 -7.27 18.21
CA THR A 185 -26.77 -6.37 18.30
C THR A 185 -25.44 -7.13 18.22
N ILE A 186 -24.79 -7.07 17.06
CA ILE A 186 -23.46 -7.64 16.83
C ILE A 186 -22.39 -6.80 17.55
N PRO A 187 -21.46 -7.42 18.32
CA PRO A 187 -20.40 -6.69 19.03
C PRO A 187 -19.25 -6.29 18.08
N TRP A 188 -19.50 -5.32 17.19
CA TRP A 188 -18.57 -4.97 16.12
C TRP A 188 -17.16 -4.56 16.57
N LYS A 189 -17.00 -3.96 17.76
CA LYS A 189 -15.68 -3.65 18.36
C LYS A 189 -14.83 -4.91 18.55
N GLU A 190 -15.46 -5.93 19.11
CA GLU A 190 -14.86 -7.22 19.44
C GLU A 190 -14.58 -8.04 18.17
N VAL A 191 -15.45 -7.92 17.17
CA VAL A 191 -15.26 -8.56 15.86
C VAL A 191 -14.10 -7.90 15.12
N GLU A 192 -14.05 -6.57 15.10
CA GLU A 192 -13.01 -5.80 14.42
C GLU A 192 -11.60 -6.14 14.92
N VAL A 193 -11.37 -6.03 16.24
CA VAL A 193 -10.03 -6.24 16.81
C VAL A 193 -9.53 -7.67 16.60
N ARG A 194 -10.45 -8.64 16.53
CA ARG A 194 -10.09 -10.03 16.24
C ARG A 194 -9.79 -10.28 14.77
N MET A 195 -10.46 -9.58 13.86
CA MET A 195 -10.07 -9.64 12.44
C MET A 195 -8.70 -8.98 12.24
N TYR A 196 -8.46 -7.86 12.92
CA TYR A 196 -7.14 -7.24 12.96
C TYR A 196 -6.07 -8.22 13.48
N ALA A 197 -6.29 -8.87 14.62
CA ALA A 197 -5.33 -9.83 15.16
C ALA A 197 -5.17 -11.10 14.30
N LEU A 198 -6.19 -11.47 13.52
CA LEU A 198 -6.13 -12.57 12.56
C LEU A 198 -5.33 -12.21 11.31
N SER A 199 -5.41 -10.97 10.83
CA SER A 199 -4.64 -10.52 9.67
C SER A 199 -3.15 -10.42 9.98
N MET A 200 -2.77 -9.95 11.19
CA MET A 200 -1.36 -9.84 11.62
C MET A 200 -0.61 -11.18 11.63
N VAL A 201 -1.31 -12.30 11.81
CA VAL A 201 -0.69 -13.63 11.91
C VAL A 201 -0.89 -14.48 10.64
N ALA A 202 -1.38 -13.88 9.56
CA ALA A 202 -1.79 -14.62 8.38
C ALA A 202 -0.65 -15.45 7.76
N ASP A 203 0.54 -14.88 7.59
CA ASP A 203 1.68 -15.61 7.04
C ASP A 203 2.08 -16.80 7.92
N THR A 204 1.96 -16.67 9.24
CA THR A 204 2.25 -17.74 10.19
C THR A 204 1.24 -18.88 10.07
N ILE A 205 -0.05 -18.55 9.96
CA ILE A 205 -1.13 -19.55 9.80
C ILE A 205 -1.04 -20.25 8.44
N LEU A 206 -0.77 -19.50 7.37
CA LEU A 206 -0.63 -20.06 6.03
C LEU A 206 0.55 -21.04 5.91
N GLN A 207 1.63 -20.82 6.66
CA GLN A 207 2.80 -21.72 6.70
C GLN A 207 2.56 -23.02 7.49
N ASP A 208 1.62 -23.02 8.44
CA ASP A 208 1.32 -24.19 9.29
C ASP A 208 0.49 -25.26 8.54
N GLU A 209 -0.03 -24.95 7.34
CA GLU A 209 -0.90 -25.80 6.50
C GLU A 209 -2.16 -26.34 7.23
N SER A 210 -2.48 -25.83 8.41
CA SER A 210 -3.64 -26.28 9.18
C SER A 210 -4.95 -25.82 8.52
N SER A 211 -5.95 -26.71 8.50
CA SER A 211 -7.25 -26.39 7.92
C SER A 211 -7.97 -25.35 8.78
N PHE A 212 -8.33 -24.21 8.18
CA PHE A 212 -9.11 -23.16 8.82
C PHE A 212 -10.52 -23.09 8.24
N ASP A 213 -11.55 -23.18 9.09
CA ASP A 213 -12.94 -22.99 8.69
C ASP A 213 -13.30 -21.49 8.65
N PHE A 214 -13.51 -20.98 7.44
CA PHE A 214 -13.91 -19.59 7.18
C PHE A 214 -15.41 -19.34 7.30
N SER A 215 -16.23 -20.31 7.73
CA SER A 215 -17.69 -20.19 7.80
C SER A 215 -18.15 -18.95 8.59
N ILE A 216 -17.52 -18.68 9.73
CA ILE A 216 -17.80 -17.52 10.59
C ILE A 216 -17.44 -16.21 9.87
N ILE A 217 -16.26 -16.15 9.23
CA ILE A 217 -15.82 -14.97 8.47
C ILE A 217 -16.80 -14.69 7.33
N MET A 218 -17.17 -15.73 6.57
CA MET A 218 -18.13 -15.61 5.48
C MET A 218 -19.52 -15.19 5.95
N HIS A 219 -19.94 -15.60 7.15
CA HIS A 219 -21.18 -15.13 7.75
C HIS A 219 -21.18 -13.60 7.95
N PHE A 220 -20.12 -13.04 8.54
CA PHE A 220 -20.00 -11.58 8.67
C PHE A 220 -19.86 -10.88 7.33
N VAL A 221 -19.11 -11.44 6.39
CA VAL A 221 -19.02 -10.92 5.01
C VAL A 221 -20.42 -10.80 4.41
N ASN A 222 -21.27 -11.83 4.52
CA ASN A 222 -22.64 -11.76 4.01
C ASN A 222 -23.48 -10.66 4.68
N ILE A 223 -23.32 -10.45 6.00
CA ILE A 223 -23.98 -9.36 6.73
C ILE A 223 -23.49 -8.00 6.23
N LEU A 224 -22.17 -7.83 6.09
CA LEU A 224 -21.55 -6.58 5.68
C LEU A 224 -21.81 -6.27 4.19
N SER A 225 -21.97 -7.28 3.34
CA SER A 225 -22.31 -7.11 1.92
C SER A 225 -23.79 -6.73 1.71
N SER A 226 -24.67 -7.01 2.68
CA SER A 226 -26.12 -6.76 2.56
C SER A 226 -26.60 -5.48 3.25
N ARG A 227 -25.79 -4.87 4.12
CA ARG A 227 -26.14 -3.61 4.81
C ARG A 227 -26.02 -2.40 3.90
N THR A 228 -26.93 -1.43 4.07
CA THR A 228 -26.86 -0.19 3.31
C THR A 228 -25.82 0.77 3.91
N PRO A 229 -25.14 1.61 3.10
CA PRO A 229 -24.12 2.54 3.58
C PRO A 229 -24.58 3.57 4.63
N VAL A 230 -25.90 3.73 4.80
CA VAL A 230 -26.59 4.68 5.70
C VAL A 230 -26.79 4.08 7.10
N GLU A 231 -26.82 2.75 7.24
CA GLU A 231 -26.91 2.04 8.52
C GLU A 231 -25.55 1.88 9.22
N LEU A 232 -24.48 2.38 8.59
CA LEU A 232 -23.09 2.19 9.02
C LEU A 232 -22.65 3.38 9.90
N ASN A 233 -22.86 3.25 11.21
CA ASN A 233 -22.33 4.20 12.20
C ASN A 233 -20.78 4.13 12.26
N GLY A 234 -20.15 5.20 12.77
CA GLY A 234 -18.71 5.53 12.71
C GLY A 234 -17.69 4.58 13.35
N SER A 235 -17.98 3.29 13.53
CA SER A 235 -17.00 2.26 13.88
C SER A 235 -16.94 1.13 12.85
N LEU A 236 -17.93 1.01 11.95
CA LEU A 236 -17.98 -0.08 10.98
C LEU A 236 -16.94 0.03 9.86
N PHE A 237 -16.38 1.20 9.54
CA PHE A 237 -15.32 1.28 8.52
C PHE A 237 -14.03 0.57 8.98
N LEU A 238 -13.74 0.53 10.28
CA LEU A 238 -12.61 -0.28 10.78
C LEU A 238 -12.90 -1.76 10.68
N VAL A 239 -14.16 -2.15 10.87
CA VAL A 239 -14.60 -3.52 10.58
C VAL A 239 -14.30 -3.84 9.11
N TYR A 240 -14.71 -2.98 8.16
CA TYR A 240 -14.40 -3.20 6.74
C TYR A 240 -12.90 -3.26 6.46
N LYS A 241 -12.10 -2.39 7.10
CA LYS A 241 -10.64 -2.40 6.97
C LYS A 241 -10.07 -3.75 7.43
N SER A 242 -10.33 -4.13 8.68
CA SER A 242 -9.79 -5.36 9.29
C SER A 242 -10.28 -6.62 8.57
N PHE A 243 -11.53 -6.66 8.10
CA PHE A 243 -12.01 -7.74 7.23
C PHE A 243 -11.36 -7.70 5.84
N GLY A 244 -11.13 -6.52 5.26
CA GLY A 244 -10.37 -6.36 4.02
C GLY A 244 -8.97 -6.96 4.14
N ASP A 245 -8.26 -6.65 5.23
CA ASP A 245 -6.93 -7.20 5.51
C ASP A 245 -6.96 -8.73 5.63
N VAL A 246 -7.95 -9.28 6.34
CA VAL A 246 -8.17 -10.75 6.41
C VAL A 246 -8.48 -11.32 5.02
N ILE A 247 -9.40 -10.75 4.27
CA ILE A 247 -9.78 -11.26 2.94
C ILE A 247 -8.60 -11.22 1.99
N GLY A 248 -7.80 -10.15 2.00
CA GLY A 248 -6.60 -10.05 1.19
C GLY A 248 -5.56 -11.11 1.56
N SER A 249 -5.33 -11.31 2.85
CA SER A 249 -4.31 -12.25 3.36
C SER A 249 -4.69 -13.72 3.14
N TYR A 250 -5.96 -14.07 3.30
CA TYR A 250 -6.48 -15.45 3.16
C TYR A 250 -7.22 -15.69 1.83
N SER A 251 -7.07 -14.79 0.86
CA SER A 251 -7.71 -14.79 -0.46
C SER A 251 -7.68 -16.15 -1.15
N LYS A 252 -6.53 -16.83 -1.22
CA LYS A 252 -6.39 -18.20 -1.77
C LYS A 252 -7.34 -19.22 -1.13
N TRP A 253 -7.44 -19.22 0.19
CA TRP A 253 -8.28 -20.19 0.91
C TRP A 253 -9.76 -19.79 0.82
N LEU A 254 -10.07 -18.51 0.97
CA LEU A 254 -11.44 -17.98 0.87
C LEU A 254 -12.07 -18.18 -0.52
N SER A 255 -11.26 -18.06 -1.56
CA SER A 255 -11.67 -18.17 -2.95
C SER A 255 -11.74 -19.61 -3.48
N SER A 256 -11.37 -20.59 -2.65
CA SER A 256 -11.46 -22.02 -3.01
C SER A 256 -12.90 -22.50 -3.26
N SER A 257 -13.92 -21.81 -2.71
CA SER A 257 -15.33 -22.07 -3.00
C SER A 257 -15.94 -20.97 -3.85
N GLN A 258 -16.48 -21.36 -5.02
CA GLN A 258 -17.20 -20.47 -5.94
C GLN A 258 -18.34 -19.70 -5.27
N SER A 259 -19.03 -20.30 -4.28
CA SER A 259 -20.13 -19.65 -3.54
C SER A 259 -19.70 -18.40 -2.79
N ASN A 260 -18.42 -18.26 -2.48
CA ASN A 260 -17.89 -17.18 -1.66
C ASN A 260 -17.56 -15.92 -2.48
N ILE A 261 -17.29 -16.07 -3.77
CA ILE A 261 -16.74 -15.01 -4.62
C ILE A 261 -17.69 -13.81 -4.69
N LYS A 262 -18.96 -14.03 -5.01
CA LYS A 262 -19.94 -12.95 -5.13
C LYS A 262 -20.10 -12.15 -3.81
N PRO A 263 -20.32 -12.79 -2.63
CA PRO A 263 -20.32 -12.09 -1.36
C PRO A 263 -19.04 -11.28 -1.08
N LEU A 264 -17.86 -11.83 -1.39
CA LEU A 264 -16.57 -11.16 -1.18
C LEU A 264 -16.40 -9.94 -2.09
N LEU A 265 -16.80 -10.03 -3.36
CA LEU A 265 -16.76 -8.89 -4.28
C LEU A 265 -17.71 -7.77 -3.84
N LEU A 266 -18.93 -8.12 -3.42
CA LEU A 266 -19.89 -7.14 -2.87
C LEU A 266 -19.39 -6.49 -1.58
N PHE A 267 -18.72 -7.27 -0.73
CA PHE A 267 -18.08 -6.75 0.48
C PHE A 267 -17.01 -5.71 0.13
N CYS A 268 -16.09 -6.06 -0.79
CA CYS A 268 -15.02 -5.16 -1.23
C CYS A 268 -15.62 -3.88 -1.82
N ALA A 269 -16.66 -3.99 -2.64
CA ALA A 269 -17.33 -2.83 -3.22
C ALA A 269 -17.91 -1.88 -2.15
N SER A 270 -18.55 -2.42 -1.12
CA SER A 270 -19.06 -1.65 0.02
C SER A 270 -17.95 -0.98 0.82
N GLY A 271 -16.86 -1.70 1.09
CA GLY A 271 -15.70 -1.18 1.83
C GLY A 271 -14.88 -0.13 1.06
N ILE A 272 -14.74 -0.29 -0.26
CA ILE A 272 -14.07 0.66 -1.16
C ILE A 272 -14.76 2.02 -1.12
N SER A 273 -16.09 2.06 -1.01
CA SER A 273 -16.84 3.32 -0.98
C SER A 273 -16.50 4.26 0.21
N LYS A 274 -15.68 3.82 1.16
CA LYS A 274 -15.33 4.50 2.41
C LYS A 274 -13.81 4.73 2.51
N SER A 275 -13.39 5.96 2.80
CA SER A 275 -11.98 6.37 2.77
C SER A 275 -11.02 5.60 3.70
N ILE A 276 -11.47 5.06 4.84
CA ILE A 276 -10.57 4.41 5.80
C ILE A 276 -10.33 2.93 5.47
N SER A 277 -11.32 2.28 4.85
CA SER A 277 -11.24 0.88 4.42
C SER A 277 -10.88 0.73 2.95
N SER A 278 -10.83 1.83 2.19
CA SER A 278 -10.64 1.78 0.73
C SER A 278 -9.39 1.01 0.35
N ASN A 279 -8.25 1.33 0.97
CA ASN A 279 -6.98 0.70 0.67
C ASN A 279 -6.99 -0.81 0.94
N ALA A 280 -7.41 -1.23 2.14
CA ALA A 280 -7.50 -2.64 2.52
C ALA A 280 -8.46 -3.42 1.61
N CYS A 281 -9.62 -2.84 1.28
CA CYS A 281 -10.60 -3.48 0.40
C CYS A 281 -10.17 -3.49 -1.08
N SER A 282 -9.46 -2.49 -1.57
CA SER A 282 -8.86 -2.48 -2.92
C SER A 282 -7.78 -3.56 -3.05
N LEU A 283 -6.92 -3.70 -2.03
CA LEU A 283 -5.91 -4.76 -1.97
C LEU A 283 -6.55 -6.14 -1.91
N ALA A 284 -7.59 -6.29 -1.09
CA ALA A 284 -8.38 -7.53 -1.01
C ALA A 284 -9.00 -7.89 -2.36
N LEU A 285 -9.57 -6.91 -3.06
CA LEU A 285 -10.11 -7.09 -4.41
C LEU A 285 -9.02 -7.57 -5.38
N ARG A 286 -7.82 -6.95 -5.37
CA ARG A 286 -6.68 -7.42 -6.19
C ARG A 286 -6.37 -8.87 -5.91
N LYS A 287 -6.22 -9.24 -4.63
CA LYS A 287 -5.86 -10.61 -4.23
C LYS A 287 -6.92 -11.62 -4.67
N LEU A 288 -8.20 -11.28 -4.54
CA LEU A 288 -9.29 -12.12 -5.07
C LEU A 288 -9.20 -12.28 -6.59
N CYS A 289 -8.92 -11.20 -7.32
CA CYS A 289 -8.71 -11.23 -8.78
C CYS A 289 -7.51 -12.10 -9.20
N GLU A 290 -6.43 -12.09 -8.43
CA GLU A 290 -5.23 -12.90 -8.67
C GLU A 290 -5.46 -14.39 -8.35
N ASP A 291 -6.12 -14.70 -7.24
CA ASP A 291 -6.20 -16.07 -6.72
C ASP A 291 -7.41 -16.87 -7.22
N ALA A 292 -8.45 -16.21 -7.76
CA ALA A 292 -9.67 -16.87 -8.24
C ALA A 292 -10.12 -16.49 -9.67
N PRO A 293 -9.22 -16.51 -10.67
CA PRO A 293 -9.56 -16.06 -12.02
C PRO A 293 -10.74 -16.84 -12.62
N SER A 294 -10.79 -18.17 -12.42
CA SER A 294 -11.81 -19.05 -13.00
C SER A 294 -13.24 -18.72 -12.56
N PHE A 295 -13.43 -18.25 -11.33
CA PHE A 295 -14.76 -17.92 -10.80
C PHE A 295 -15.16 -16.47 -11.06
N ILE A 296 -14.16 -15.59 -11.21
CA ILE A 296 -14.40 -14.17 -11.46
C ILE A 296 -14.91 -13.92 -12.88
N HIS A 297 -14.59 -14.81 -13.83
CA HIS A 297 -15.05 -14.71 -15.22
C HIS A 297 -16.56 -14.91 -15.41
N GLU A 298 -17.28 -15.32 -14.37
CA GLU A 298 -18.74 -15.42 -14.47
C GLU A 298 -19.36 -14.05 -14.77
N PRO A 299 -20.36 -13.97 -15.68
CA PRO A 299 -20.95 -12.70 -16.08
C PRO A 299 -21.44 -11.85 -14.91
N GLN A 300 -22.04 -12.47 -13.88
CA GLN A 300 -22.51 -11.74 -12.69
C GLN A 300 -21.38 -11.12 -11.88
N ASN A 301 -20.22 -11.78 -11.81
CA ASN A 301 -19.07 -11.29 -11.06
C ASN A 301 -18.36 -10.18 -11.83
N LEU A 302 -18.24 -10.31 -13.16
CA LEU A 302 -17.75 -9.25 -14.03
C LEU A 302 -18.60 -7.98 -13.95
N GLU A 303 -19.93 -8.09 -13.90
CA GLU A 303 -20.81 -6.94 -13.71
C GLU A 303 -20.57 -6.22 -12.37
N ILE A 304 -20.26 -6.97 -11.30
CA ILE A 304 -19.88 -6.36 -10.01
C ILE A 304 -18.56 -5.60 -10.15
N LEU A 305 -17.55 -6.16 -10.84
CA LEU A 305 -16.27 -5.47 -11.08
C LEU A 305 -16.46 -4.17 -11.88
N PHE A 306 -17.28 -4.19 -12.93
CA PHE A 306 -17.61 -2.97 -13.68
C PHE A 306 -18.35 -1.96 -12.82
N TRP A 307 -19.29 -2.40 -11.99
CA TRP A 307 -19.99 -1.53 -11.06
C TRP A 307 -19.05 -0.85 -10.05
N ILE A 308 -18.05 -1.57 -9.53
CA ILE A 308 -16.99 -1.01 -8.68
C ILE A 308 -16.23 0.09 -9.44
N SER A 309 -15.77 -0.21 -10.65
CA SER A 309 -14.99 0.75 -11.46
C SER A 309 -15.79 2.01 -11.81
N GLU A 310 -17.05 1.86 -12.23
CA GLU A 310 -17.94 2.97 -12.56
C GLU A 310 -18.25 3.84 -11.33
N GLY A 311 -18.28 3.24 -10.14
CA GLY A 311 -18.49 3.91 -8.86
C GLY A 311 -17.35 4.84 -8.41
N MET A 312 -16.14 4.68 -8.94
CA MET A 312 -14.95 5.46 -8.53
C MET A 312 -15.08 6.96 -8.85
N ASN A 313 -15.88 7.34 -9.85
CA ASN A 313 -16.09 8.74 -10.25
C ASN A 313 -16.80 9.61 -9.21
N LYS A 314 -17.26 9.03 -8.09
CA LYS A 314 -17.88 9.77 -6.99
C LYS A 314 -16.87 10.57 -6.16
N GLY A 315 -15.56 10.42 -6.38
CA GLY A 315 -14.52 11.30 -5.83
C GLY A 315 -14.10 11.00 -4.40
N ASN A 316 -14.39 9.81 -3.87
CA ASN A 316 -14.13 9.45 -2.47
C ASN A 316 -12.81 8.68 -2.26
N LEU A 317 -12.08 8.36 -3.33
CA LEU A 317 -10.91 7.48 -3.32
C LEU A 317 -9.61 8.26 -3.52
N GLN A 318 -8.54 7.76 -2.92
CA GLN A 318 -7.16 8.15 -3.25
C GLN A 318 -6.77 7.59 -4.63
N LEU A 319 -5.80 8.21 -5.30
CA LEU A 319 -5.38 7.81 -6.64
C LEU A 319 -4.79 6.39 -6.64
N GLU A 320 -4.02 6.06 -5.62
CA GLU A 320 -3.37 4.76 -5.45
C GLU A 320 -4.41 3.64 -5.36
N ASP A 321 -5.49 3.86 -4.62
CA ASP A 321 -6.60 2.89 -4.49
C ASP A 321 -7.33 2.69 -5.82
N GLU A 322 -7.48 3.74 -6.64
CA GLU A 322 -8.08 3.62 -7.98
C GLU A 322 -7.18 2.84 -8.95
N GLU A 323 -5.86 3.11 -8.94
CA GLU A 323 -4.88 2.38 -9.76
C GLU A 323 -4.85 0.89 -9.39
N GLU A 324 -4.94 0.59 -8.09
CA GLU A 324 -4.99 -0.76 -7.54
C GLU A 324 -6.25 -1.52 -8.02
N ILE A 325 -7.43 -0.89 -7.94
CA ILE A 325 -8.69 -1.45 -8.45
C ILE A 325 -8.61 -1.71 -9.96
N ILE A 326 -8.08 -0.76 -10.74
CA ILE A 326 -7.94 -0.94 -12.19
C ILE A 326 -7.00 -2.09 -12.52
N SER A 327 -5.88 -2.21 -11.80
CA SER A 327 -4.92 -3.31 -11.98
C SER A 327 -5.57 -4.66 -11.67
N ALA A 328 -6.33 -4.75 -10.57
CA ALA A 328 -7.09 -5.94 -10.19
C ALA A 328 -8.08 -6.39 -11.28
N ILE A 329 -8.92 -5.47 -11.76
CA ILE A 329 -9.92 -5.78 -12.78
C ILE A 329 -9.24 -6.12 -14.11
N THR A 330 -8.16 -5.41 -14.47
CA THR A 330 -7.38 -5.70 -15.68
C THR A 330 -6.77 -7.11 -15.62
N HIS A 331 -6.26 -7.54 -14.47
CA HIS A 331 -5.77 -8.91 -14.26
C HIS A 331 -6.87 -9.96 -14.48
N ALA A 332 -8.05 -9.75 -13.86
CA ALA A 332 -9.19 -10.64 -14.02
C ALA A 332 -9.67 -10.73 -15.48
N LEU A 333 -9.72 -9.60 -16.19
CA LEU A 333 -10.11 -9.57 -17.60
C LEU A 333 -9.06 -10.19 -18.52
N SER A 334 -7.77 -10.06 -18.19
CA SER A 334 -6.68 -10.62 -19.00
C SER A 334 -6.68 -12.14 -19.05
N SER A 335 -7.28 -12.80 -18.06
CA SER A 335 -7.42 -14.27 -18.02
C SER A 335 -8.67 -14.81 -18.73
N VAL A 336 -9.57 -13.94 -19.23
CA VAL A 336 -10.75 -14.35 -20.02
C VAL A 336 -10.32 -15.03 -21.33
N SER A 337 -10.88 -16.19 -21.67
CA SER A 337 -10.47 -16.95 -22.87
C SER A 337 -11.02 -16.38 -24.18
N GLU A 338 -12.21 -15.78 -24.16
CA GLU A 338 -12.86 -15.24 -25.35
C GLU A 338 -12.29 -13.86 -25.73
N LYS A 339 -11.60 -13.78 -26.87
CA LYS A 339 -10.85 -12.58 -27.29
C LYS A 339 -11.73 -11.33 -27.46
N GLU A 340 -12.90 -11.47 -28.09
CA GLU A 340 -13.81 -10.33 -28.30
C GLU A 340 -14.45 -9.85 -27.00
N LEU A 341 -14.79 -10.77 -26.10
CA LEU A 341 -15.28 -10.43 -24.76
C LEU A 341 -14.19 -9.71 -23.95
N LYS A 342 -12.95 -10.21 -23.97
CA LYS A 342 -11.80 -9.56 -23.32
C LYS A 342 -11.60 -8.14 -23.82
N LYS A 343 -11.58 -7.96 -25.15
CA LYS A 343 -11.39 -6.66 -25.81
C LYS A 343 -12.50 -5.67 -25.44
N SER A 344 -13.77 -6.07 -25.56
CA SER A 344 -14.91 -5.21 -25.22
C SER A 344 -14.96 -4.88 -23.72
N SER A 345 -14.57 -5.83 -22.86
CA SER A 345 -14.51 -5.65 -21.41
C SER A 345 -13.42 -4.66 -20.98
N LEU A 346 -12.21 -4.76 -21.55
CA LEU A 346 -11.12 -3.82 -21.29
C LEU A 346 -11.47 -2.40 -21.79
N ALA A 347 -12.14 -2.30 -22.94
CA ALA A 347 -12.65 -1.01 -23.42
C ALA A 347 -13.74 -0.44 -22.50
N ARG A 348 -14.66 -1.27 -22.01
CA ARG A 348 -15.71 -0.86 -21.05
C ARG A 348 -15.10 -0.35 -19.75
N LEU A 349 -14.05 -1.01 -19.25
CA LEU A 349 -13.37 -0.63 -18.01
C LEU A 349 -12.88 0.82 -18.04
N LEU A 350 -12.41 1.30 -19.20
CA LEU A 350 -11.90 2.66 -19.38
C LEU A 350 -12.94 3.64 -19.91
N CYS A 351 -14.17 3.20 -20.22
CA CYS A 351 -15.20 4.04 -20.85
C CYS A 351 -15.43 5.36 -20.08
N SER A 352 -15.59 5.30 -18.76
CA SER A 352 -15.79 6.50 -17.95
C SER A 352 -14.57 7.42 -17.91
N SER A 353 -13.36 6.85 -17.99
CA SER A 353 -12.10 7.59 -18.05
C SER A 353 -11.94 8.30 -19.41
N TYR A 354 -12.30 7.62 -20.51
CA TYR A 354 -12.32 8.23 -21.84
C TYR A 354 -13.32 9.38 -21.89
N SER A 355 -14.54 9.20 -21.39
CA SER A 355 -15.55 10.27 -21.36
C SER A 355 -15.12 11.47 -20.51
N ALA A 356 -14.39 11.26 -19.41
CA ALA A 356 -13.85 12.36 -18.62
C ALA A 356 -12.80 13.17 -19.40
N VAL A 357 -11.95 12.50 -20.17
CA VAL A 357 -10.94 13.14 -21.04
C VAL A 357 -11.59 13.85 -22.23
N GLU A 358 -12.57 13.23 -22.89
CA GLU A 358 -13.34 13.86 -23.97
C GLU A 358 -14.03 15.14 -23.50
N LYS A 359 -14.65 15.09 -22.31
CA LYS A 359 -15.31 16.24 -21.72
C LYS A 359 -14.36 17.43 -21.52
N ILE A 360 -13.12 17.21 -21.07
CA ILE A 360 -12.16 18.32 -20.91
C ILE A 360 -11.68 18.85 -22.27
N ILE A 361 -11.53 17.99 -23.28
CA ILE A 361 -11.14 18.40 -24.64
C ILE A 361 -12.19 19.34 -25.27
N ASP A 362 -13.47 19.08 -25.04
CA ASP A 362 -14.58 19.86 -25.61
C ASP A 362 -14.85 21.18 -24.85
N ILE A 363 -14.22 21.38 -23.68
CA ILE A 363 -14.39 22.57 -22.86
C ILE A 363 -13.51 23.73 -23.37
N ASP A 364 -14.13 24.88 -23.66
CA ASP A 364 -13.37 26.12 -23.79
C ASP A 364 -12.84 26.55 -22.41
N ARG A 365 -11.52 26.43 -22.24
CA ARG A 365 -10.80 26.72 -21.00
C ARG A 365 -11.08 28.14 -20.50
N ASP A 366 -10.92 29.14 -21.36
CA ASP A 366 -10.91 30.55 -20.96
C ASP A 366 -12.32 31.03 -20.65
N GLN A 367 -13.31 30.54 -21.40
CA GLN A 367 -14.72 30.79 -21.11
C GLN A 367 -15.15 30.11 -19.81
N SER A 368 -14.76 28.86 -19.58
CA SER A 368 -15.20 28.07 -18.42
C SER A 368 -14.57 28.56 -17.12
N LEU A 369 -13.29 28.96 -17.15
CA LEU A 369 -12.64 29.61 -16.01
C LEU A 369 -13.32 30.92 -15.61
N ARG A 370 -13.90 31.66 -16.57
CA ARG A 370 -14.65 32.89 -16.28
C ARG A 370 -16.07 32.63 -15.77
N GLN A 371 -16.73 31.60 -16.29
CA GLN A 371 -18.15 31.33 -15.98
C GLN A 371 -18.34 30.45 -14.75
N ASN A 372 -17.57 29.36 -14.62
CA ASN A 372 -17.69 28.42 -13.52
C ASN A 372 -16.35 27.69 -13.24
N PRO A 373 -15.41 28.34 -12.52
CA PRO A 373 -14.11 27.75 -12.21
C PRO A 373 -14.21 26.41 -11.47
N ALA A 374 -15.19 26.24 -10.59
CA ALA A 374 -15.35 25.02 -9.80
C ALA A 374 -15.70 23.79 -10.66
N ALA A 375 -16.62 23.96 -11.62
CA ALA A 375 -16.98 22.89 -12.55
C ALA A 375 -15.84 22.53 -13.50
N TYR A 376 -15.02 23.52 -13.89
CA TYR A 376 -13.81 23.29 -14.66
C TYR A 376 -12.78 22.47 -13.87
N THR A 377 -12.46 22.88 -12.63
CA THR A 377 -11.51 22.16 -11.77
C THR A 377 -11.98 20.73 -11.52
N GLN A 378 -13.27 20.50 -11.27
CA GLN A 378 -13.82 19.16 -11.12
C GLN A 378 -13.67 18.31 -12.39
N SER A 379 -13.93 18.89 -13.57
CA SER A 379 -13.78 18.18 -14.84
C SER A 379 -12.31 17.87 -15.14
N LEU A 380 -11.40 18.78 -14.78
CA LEU A 380 -9.96 18.57 -14.89
C LEU A 380 -9.46 17.48 -13.94
N ASP A 381 -9.91 17.45 -12.68
CA ASP A 381 -9.58 16.38 -11.73
C ASP A 381 -10.05 15.01 -12.22
N LEU A 382 -11.28 14.91 -12.73
CA LEU A 382 -11.80 13.66 -13.31
C LEU A 382 -10.98 13.20 -14.53
N ALA A 383 -10.52 14.13 -15.38
CA ALA A 383 -9.66 13.80 -16.52
C ALA A 383 -8.27 13.31 -16.06
N VAL A 384 -7.68 13.97 -15.06
CA VAL A 384 -6.41 13.55 -14.44
C VAL A 384 -6.53 12.14 -13.86
N ARG A 385 -7.55 11.88 -13.03
CA ARG A 385 -7.86 10.54 -12.50
C ARG A 385 -8.05 9.52 -13.62
N GLY A 386 -8.81 9.87 -14.65
CA GLY A 386 -9.03 9.03 -15.82
C GLY A 386 -7.73 8.62 -16.52
N LEU A 387 -6.77 9.54 -16.67
CA LEU A 387 -5.46 9.26 -17.26
C LEU A 387 -4.59 8.36 -16.38
N TYR A 388 -4.62 8.54 -15.06
CA TYR A 388 -3.95 7.62 -14.11
C TYR A 388 -4.53 6.21 -14.19
N ARG A 389 -5.86 6.07 -14.27
CA ARG A 389 -6.51 4.76 -14.49
C ARG A 389 -6.10 4.11 -15.81
N MET A 390 -6.08 4.88 -16.91
CA MET A 390 -5.57 4.38 -18.19
C MET A 390 -4.10 3.92 -18.06
N SER A 391 -3.28 4.70 -17.37
CA SER A 391 -1.88 4.38 -17.10
C SER A 391 -1.73 3.05 -16.35
N ALA A 392 -2.50 2.83 -15.28
CA ALA A 392 -2.49 1.59 -14.51
C ALA A 392 -2.88 0.38 -15.35
N LEU A 393 -3.92 0.53 -16.19
CA LEU A 393 -4.33 -0.53 -17.12
C LEU A 393 -3.21 -0.92 -18.07
N PHE A 394 -2.59 0.05 -18.75
CA PHE A 394 -1.49 -0.24 -19.67
C PHE A 394 -0.31 -0.88 -18.93
N HIS A 395 0.12 -0.30 -17.80
CA HIS A 395 1.20 -0.87 -16.99
C HIS A 395 0.97 -2.36 -16.65
N HIS A 396 -0.25 -2.72 -16.25
CA HIS A 396 -0.61 -4.11 -15.99
C HIS A 396 -0.61 -4.97 -17.28
N LEU A 397 -1.10 -4.44 -18.39
CA LEU A 397 -1.07 -5.16 -19.68
C LEU A 397 0.35 -5.46 -20.15
N ALA A 398 1.33 -4.57 -19.92
CA ALA A 398 2.73 -4.83 -20.26
C ALA A 398 3.23 -6.14 -19.61
N THR A 399 2.94 -6.34 -18.31
CA THR A 399 3.27 -7.59 -17.60
C THR A 399 2.51 -8.80 -18.16
N SER A 400 1.27 -8.60 -18.59
CA SER A 400 0.42 -9.66 -19.15
C SER A 400 0.84 -10.09 -20.57
N VAL A 401 1.42 -9.18 -21.36
CA VAL A 401 2.03 -9.50 -22.67
C VAL A 401 3.27 -10.34 -22.49
N THR A 402 4.16 -9.96 -21.57
CA THR A 402 5.40 -10.73 -21.33
C THR A 402 5.12 -12.15 -20.85
N SER A 403 3.96 -12.39 -20.22
CA SER A 403 3.49 -13.71 -19.78
C SER A 403 2.64 -14.45 -20.82
N GLY A 404 2.37 -13.85 -22.00
CA GLY A 404 1.61 -14.46 -23.09
C GLY A 404 0.09 -14.54 -22.87
N LEU A 405 -0.47 -13.79 -21.90
CA LEU A 405 -1.89 -13.81 -21.55
C LEU A 405 -2.76 -12.88 -22.43
N VAL A 406 -2.14 -11.91 -23.10
CA VAL A 406 -2.80 -10.89 -23.92
C VAL A 406 -2.14 -10.83 -25.29
N ASP A 407 -2.95 -10.84 -26.35
CA ASP A 407 -2.49 -10.69 -27.72
C ASP A 407 -2.24 -9.21 -28.07
N ASP A 408 -1.27 -8.97 -28.95
CA ASP A 408 -0.90 -7.65 -29.48
C ASP A 408 -2.09 -6.87 -30.08
N ASP A 409 -3.04 -7.56 -30.70
CA ASP A 409 -4.24 -6.96 -31.32
C ASP A 409 -5.09 -6.15 -30.32
N ILE A 410 -5.15 -6.58 -29.06
CA ILE A 410 -5.94 -5.90 -28.01
C ILE A 410 -5.27 -4.57 -27.64
N ILE A 411 -3.95 -4.57 -27.53
CA ILE A 411 -3.18 -3.39 -27.18
C ILE A 411 -3.25 -2.36 -28.30
N ILE A 412 -3.17 -2.81 -29.55
CA ILE A 412 -3.33 -1.93 -30.72
C ILE A 412 -4.70 -1.25 -30.71
N VAL A 413 -5.77 -1.96 -30.37
CA VAL A 413 -7.12 -1.37 -30.27
C VAL A 413 -7.18 -0.32 -29.17
N LEU A 414 -6.68 -0.62 -27.97
CA LEU A 414 -6.68 0.31 -26.85
C LEU A 414 -5.81 1.55 -27.15
N LEU A 415 -4.66 1.36 -27.79
CA LEU A 415 -3.81 2.44 -28.26
C LEU A 415 -4.52 3.30 -29.32
N GLY A 416 -5.27 2.68 -30.23
CA GLY A 416 -6.08 3.35 -31.25
C GLY A 416 -7.18 4.25 -30.67
N ILE A 417 -7.65 3.96 -29.45
CA ILE A 417 -8.58 4.81 -28.70
C ILE A 417 -7.82 5.89 -27.91
N LEU A 418 -6.73 5.51 -27.22
CA LEU A 418 -5.97 6.41 -26.35
C LEU A 418 -5.29 7.54 -27.12
N TRP A 419 -4.55 7.22 -28.19
CA TRP A 419 -3.69 8.19 -28.87
C TRP A 419 -4.47 9.41 -29.40
N PRO A 420 -5.62 9.27 -30.10
CA PRO A 420 -6.40 10.42 -30.54
C PRO A 420 -6.83 11.37 -29.42
N LEU A 421 -7.08 10.84 -28.21
CA LEU A 421 -7.41 11.66 -27.03
C LEU A 421 -6.19 12.43 -26.55
N LEU A 422 -5.05 11.75 -26.41
CA LEU A 422 -3.79 12.39 -26.00
C LEU A 422 -3.32 13.43 -27.01
N GLU A 423 -3.40 13.15 -28.32
CA GLU A 423 -3.02 14.07 -29.39
C GLU A 423 -3.84 15.36 -29.34
N LYS A 424 -5.14 15.27 -29.07
CA LYS A 424 -6.01 16.44 -28.85
C LYS A 424 -5.64 17.19 -27.57
N LEU A 425 -5.38 16.50 -26.47
CA LEU A 425 -4.95 17.10 -25.21
C LEU A 425 -3.62 17.86 -25.36
N PHE A 426 -2.60 17.26 -25.98
CA PHE A 426 -1.31 17.90 -26.24
C PHE A 426 -1.42 19.18 -27.09
N ARG A 427 -2.50 19.33 -27.88
CA ARG A 427 -2.77 20.53 -28.69
C ARG A 427 -3.66 21.54 -27.97
N SER A 428 -4.19 21.18 -26.80
CA SER A 428 -5.12 22.02 -26.04
C SER A 428 -4.38 22.97 -25.11
N SER A 429 -5.04 24.07 -24.75
CA SER A 429 -4.53 25.00 -23.74
C SER A 429 -4.58 24.42 -22.32
N HIS A 430 -5.23 23.27 -22.10
CA HIS A 430 -5.30 22.62 -20.78
C HIS A 430 -3.94 22.08 -20.32
N MET A 431 -2.97 21.88 -21.22
CA MET A 431 -1.60 21.44 -20.88
C MET A 431 -0.82 22.46 -20.03
N GLU A 432 -1.31 23.69 -19.86
CA GLU A 432 -0.76 24.61 -18.86
C GLU A 432 -0.91 24.07 -17.42
N ASN A 433 -1.86 23.16 -17.17
CA ASN A 433 -1.97 22.50 -15.88
C ASN A 433 -0.90 21.40 -15.72
N VAL A 434 -0.06 21.54 -14.69
CA VAL A 434 1.02 20.59 -14.37
C VAL A 434 0.51 19.17 -14.14
N ASN A 435 -0.56 19.02 -13.35
CA ASN A 435 -1.10 17.69 -12.99
C ASN A 435 -1.65 16.96 -14.22
N LEU A 436 -2.33 17.68 -15.12
CA LEU A 436 -2.83 17.13 -16.37
C LEU A 436 -1.68 16.75 -17.31
N SER A 437 -0.66 17.61 -17.46
CA SER A 437 0.54 17.31 -18.24
C SER A 437 1.24 16.05 -17.73
N ALA A 438 1.41 15.94 -16.41
CA ALA A 438 2.03 14.78 -15.77
C ALA A 438 1.22 13.50 -16.02
N ALA A 439 -0.11 13.55 -15.88
CA ALA A 439 -0.98 12.40 -16.11
C ALA A 439 -1.00 11.95 -17.59
N VAL A 440 -1.01 12.90 -18.54
CA VAL A 440 -0.87 12.61 -19.97
C VAL A 440 0.48 11.93 -20.26
N CYS A 441 1.57 12.49 -19.73
CA CYS A 441 2.92 11.94 -19.89
C CYS A 441 3.07 10.53 -19.29
N ARG A 442 2.47 10.28 -18.11
CA ARG A 442 2.50 8.97 -17.44
C ARG A 442 1.69 7.92 -18.19
N SER A 443 0.48 8.28 -18.64
CA SER A 443 -0.36 7.39 -19.44
C SER A 443 0.29 7.02 -20.78
N LEU A 444 0.90 8.01 -21.46
CA LEU A 444 1.69 7.81 -22.67
C LEU A 444 2.88 6.87 -22.43
N SER A 445 3.66 7.10 -21.37
CA SER A 445 4.79 6.25 -21.00
C SER A 445 4.35 4.81 -20.78
N SER A 446 3.26 4.60 -20.02
CA SER A 446 2.75 3.25 -19.75
C SER A 446 2.24 2.56 -21.01
N ALA A 447 1.51 3.28 -21.87
CA ALA A 447 1.05 2.75 -23.16
C ALA A 447 2.22 2.32 -24.04
N MET A 448 3.27 3.16 -24.13
CA MET A 448 4.46 2.86 -24.91
C MET A 448 5.17 1.58 -24.46
N HIS A 449 5.41 1.42 -23.14
CA HIS A 449 6.04 0.20 -22.60
C HIS A 449 5.20 -1.06 -22.86
N SER A 450 3.88 -0.91 -22.92
CA SER A 450 2.95 -2.03 -23.18
C SER A 450 2.90 -2.41 -24.65
N CYS A 451 2.98 -1.42 -25.54
CA CYS A 451 2.85 -1.61 -26.99
C CYS A 451 4.16 -2.07 -27.64
N GLY A 452 5.31 -1.78 -27.04
CA GLY A 452 6.62 -2.08 -27.60
C GLY A 452 6.74 -1.64 -29.06
N HIS A 453 7.11 -2.56 -29.95
CA HIS A 453 7.28 -2.27 -31.37
C HIS A 453 6.02 -1.76 -32.10
N HIS A 454 4.82 -2.03 -31.61
CA HIS A 454 3.57 -1.53 -32.22
C HIS A 454 3.40 -0.02 -32.12
N PHE A 455 4.13 0.63 -31.21
CA PHE A 455 4.07 2.06 -30.99
C PHE A 455 4.80 2.88 -32.08
N HIS A 456 5.57 2.22 -32.94
CA HIS A 456 6.53 2.84 -33.87
C HIS A 456 5.91 3.90 -34.81
N ILE A 457 4.68 3.72 -35.27
CA ILE A 457 3.98 4.64 -36.19
C ILE A 457 3.68 6.00 -35.52
N LEU A 458 3.55 6.01 -34.19
CA LEU A 458 3.19 7.21 -33.43
C LEU A 458 4.41 8.01 -33.00
N LEU A 459 5.61 7.42 -33.02
CA LEU A 459 6.83 8.03 -32.46
C LEU A 459 7.14 9.44 -32.97
N PRO A 460 7.09 9.73 -34.30
CA PRO A 460 7.37 11.08 -34.77
C PRO A 460 6.41 12.13 -34.19
N LYS A 461 5.12 11.80 -34.14
CA LYS A 461 4.09 12.71 -33.60
C LYS A 461 4.22 12.89 -32.09
N VAL A 462 4.53 11.81 -31.37
CA VAL A 462 4.76 11.83 -29.92
C VAL A 462 5.92 12.77 -29.59
N MET A 463 7.07 12.59 -30.25
CA MET A 463 8.25 13.41 -30.02
C MET A 463 8.01 14.88 -30.39
N GLU A 464 7.24 15.15 -31.44
CA GLU A 464 6.80 16.50 -31.81
C GLU A 464 5.92 17.12 -30.71
N CYS A 465 4.90 16.39 -30.22
CA CYS A 465 4.00 16.85 -29.16
C CYS A 465 4.76 17.16 -27.85
N LEU A 466 5.67 16.27 -27.43
CA LEU A 466 6.48 16.45 -26.22
C LEU A 466 7.39 17.67 -26.35
N SER A 467 8.08 17.80 -27.49
CA SER A 467 8.99 18.92 -27.74
C SER A 467 8.24 20.26 -27.78
N ALA A 468 7.11 20.32 -28.50
CA ALA A 468 6.30 21.52 -28.61
C ALA A 468 5.72 21.95 -27.25
N ASN A 469 5.19 21.01 -26.46
CA ASN A 469 4.66 21.33 -25.14
C ASN A 469 5.75 21.73 -24.14
N PHE A 470 6.91 21.10 -24.17
CA PHE A 470 8.03 21.53 -23.32
C PHE A 470 8.48 22.95 -23.65
N LEU A 471 8.55 23.34 -24.93
CA LEU A 471 8.89 24.71 -25.32
C LEU A 471 7.88 25.75 -24.82
N LEU A 472 6.59 25.38 -24.75
CA LEU A 472 5.52 26.24 -24.22
C LEU A 472 5.50 26.27 -22.68
N PHE A 473 5.71 25.12 -22.03
CA PHE A 473 5.59 24.92 -20.58
C PHE A 473 6.91 24.39 -20.01
N GLN A 474 7.94 25.22 -20.07
CA GLN A 474 9.34 24.84 -19.82
C GLN A 474 9.69 24.40 -18.38
N ARG A 475 8.73 24.49 -17.45
CA ARG A 475 8.84 23.97 -16.07
C ARG A 475 8.25 22.57 -15.91
N HIS A 476 7.54 22.06 -16.92
CA HIS A 476 6.92 20.75 -16.85
C HIS A 476 7.96 19.70 -17.23
N ASP A 477 8.67 19.19 -16.23
CA ASP A 477 9.74 18.21 -16.36
C ASP A 477 9.23 16.86 -16.92
N CYS A 478 7.94 16.56 -16.74
CA CYS A 478 7.28 15.35 -17.25
C CYS A 478 7.46 15.13 -18.76
N PHE A 479 7.57 16.20 -19.57
CA PHE A 479 7.82 16.07 -21.02
C PHE A 479 9.23 15.55 -21.32
N LEU A 480 10.24 16.02 -20.56
CA LEU A 480 11.62 15.53 -20.68
C LEU A 480 11.72 14.07 -20.24
N ARG A 481 11.12 13.73 -19.09
CA ARG A 481 11.09 12.35 -18.58
C ARG A 481 10.42 11.39 -19.58
N THR A 482 9.31 11.82 -20.18
CA THR A 482 8.61 11.00 -21.18
C THR A 482 9.42 10.86 -22.47
N ALA A 483 10.08 11.92 -22.93
CA ALA A 483 10.97 11.85 -24.09
C ALA A 483 12.18 10.92 -23.81
N ALA A 484 12.68 10.90 -22.58
CA ALA A 484 13.73 9.98 -22.14
C ALA A 484 13.26 8.53 -22.22
N ASN A 485 12.05 8.23 -21.75
CA ASN A 485 11.45 6.89 -21.85
C ASN A 485 11.29 6.46 -23.32
N VAL A 486 10.94 7.39 -24.22
CA VAL A 486 10.86 7.10 -25.67
C VAL A 486 12.22 6.73 -26.24
N ILE A 487 13.27 7.44 -25.83
CA ILE A 487 14.65 7.15 -26.24
C ILE A 487 15.14 5.83 -25.66
N GLU A 488 14.80 5.54 -24.41
CA GLU A 488 15.15 4.28 -23.76
C GLU A 488 14.61 3.09 -24.56
N GLU A 489 13.33 3.15 -24.96
CA GLU A 489 12.66 2.06 -25.67
C GLU A 489 13.07 1.99 -27.16
N PHE A 490 13.29 3.11 -27.85
CA PHE A 490 13.45 3.13 -29.32
C PHE A 490 14.75 3.73 -29.84
N GLY A 491 15.58 4.35 -29.00
CA GLY A 491 16.80 5.05 -29.42
C GLY A 491 17.81 4.16 -30.14
N HIS A 492 17.79 2.86 -29.88
CA HIS A 492 18.68 1.89 -30.49
C HIS A 492 18.33 1.58 -31.95
N LYS A 493 17.16 2.00 -32.45
CA LYS A 493 16.72 1.76 -33.83
C LYS A 493 17.24 2.84 -34.78
N GLU A 494 17.94 2.39 -35.82
CA GLU A 494 18.62 3.25 -36.81
C GLU A 494 17.68 4.26 -37.47
N GLU A 495 16.46 3.82 -37.81
CA GLU A 495 15.44 4.63 -38.47
C GLU A 495 15.00 5.87 -37.66
N TYR A 496 15.22 5.88 -36.33
CA TYR A 496 14.84 6.98 -35.45
C TYR A 496 16.00 7.87 -35.01
N GLY A 497 17.24 7.56 -35.41
CA GLY A 497 18.41 8.34 -35.00
C GLY A 497 18.28 9.84 -35.30
N ALA A 498 17.84 10.20 -36.51
CA ALA A 498 17.62 11.59 -36.89
C ALA A 498 16.49 12.28 -36.11
N LEU A 499 15.45 11.54 -35.72
CA LEU A 499 14.36 12.04 -34.88
C LEU A 499 14.87 12.34 -33.46
N CYS A 500 15.61 11.40 -32.87
CA CYS A 500 16.21 11.57 -31.54
C CYS A 500 17.15 12.80 -31.50
N VAL A 501 18.00 12.98 -32.51
CA VAL A 501 18.90 14.15 -32.62
C VAL A 501 18.09 15.45 -32.66
N ARG A 502 17.07 15.53 -33.52
CA ARG A 502 16.20 16.71 -33.63
C ARG A 502 15.47 17.02 -32.32
N THR A 503 15.00 16.00 -31.61
CA THR A 503 14.36 16.19 -30.31
C THR A 503 15.36 16.70 -29.26
N PHE A 504 16.57 16.16 -29.23
CA PHE A 504 17.62 16.65 -28.32
C PHE A 504 17.99 18.12 -28.61
N GLU A 505 18.13 18.49 -29.89
CA GLU A 505 18.31 19.89 -30.31
C GLU A 505 17.18 20.78 -29.80
N THR A 506 15.93 20.36 -30.03
CA THR A 506 14.74 21.15 -29.69
C THR A 506 14.61 21.35 -28.18
N LEU A 507 14.71 20.27 -27.40
CA LEU A 507 14.59 20.33 -25.94
C LEU A 507 15.73 21.12 -25.30
N SER A 508 16.97 20.96 -25.79
CA SER A 508 18.12 21.69 -25.26
C SER A 508 18.10 23.18 -25.61
N SER A 509 17.40 23.57 -26.67
CA SER A 509 17.23 24.97 -27.06
C SER A 509 16.29 25.76 -26.15
N ALA A 510 15.55 25.09 -25.26
CA ALA A 510 14.63 25.75 -24.34
C ALA A 510 15.35 26.75 -23.43
N SER A 511 14.69 27.88 -23.14
CA SER A 511 15.27 28.93 -22.31
C SER A 511 15.51 28.49 -20.86
N SER A 512 14.66 27.62 -20.31
CA SER A 512 14.82 27.04 -18.97
C SER A 512 16.09 26.19 -18.87
N ILE A 513 16.33 25.32 -19.84
CA ILE A 513 17.56 24.51 -19.93
C ILE A 513 18.77 25.42 -20.12
N SER A 514 18.68 26.42 -21.00
CA SER A 514 19.74 27.39 -21.22
C SER A 514 20.10 28.16 -19.93
N ALA A 515 19.11 28.49 -19.10
CA ALA A 515 19.27 29.18 -17.83
C ALA A 515 19.94 28.36 -16.72
N LEU A 516 20.06 27.02 -16.86
CA LEU A 516 20.86 26.16 -15.98
C LEU A 516 22.36 26.43 -16.21
N ASN A 517 22.86 27.57 -15.74
CA ASN A 517 24.23 28.04 -15.92
C ASN A 517 24.92 28.42 -14.59
N SER A 518 24.25 28.20 -13.46
CA SER A 518 24.80 28.40 -12.13
C SER A 518 24.22 27.37 -11.16
N SER A 519 24.96 27.06 -10.09
CA SER A 519 24.48 26.17 -9.03
C SER A 519 23.19 26.69 -8.39
N TYR A 520 23.09 28.01 -8.19
CA TYR A 520 21.89 28.66 -7.68
C TYR A 520 20.65 28.37 -8.54
N THR A 521 20.76 28.47 -9.88
CA THR A 521 19.61 28.15 -10.75
C THR A 521 19.25 26.66 -10.69
N CYS A 522 20.25 25.77 -10.61
CA CYS A 522 20.00 24.33 -10.43
C CYS A 522 19.27 24.05 -9.11
N ASP A 523 19.59 24.78 -8.02
CA ASP A 523 18.92 24.65 -6.73
C ASP A 523 17.47 25.16 -6.74
N GLN A 524 17.13 26.11 -7.61
CA GLN A 524 15.76 26.63 -7.75
C GLN A 524 14.85 25.75 -8.61
N GLU A 525 15.42 24.97 -9.53
CA GLU A 525 14.68 24.12 -10.47
C GLU A 525 15.25 22.69 -10.47
N PRO A 526 15.29 21.98 -9.32
CA PRO A 526 15.96 20.69 -9.19
C PRO A 526 15.31 19.59 -10.02
N ASP A 527 13.97 19.57 -10.11
CA ASP A 527 13.23 18.57 -10.90
C ASP A 527 13.55 18.67 -12.40
N LEU A 528 13.74 19.89 -12.91
CA LEU A 528 14.14 20.14 -14.29
C LEU A 528 15.56 19.63 -14.57
N VAL A 529 16.49 19.83 -13.62
CA VAL A 529 17.86 19.30 -13.71
C VAL A 529 17.84 17.78 -13.75
N GLU A 530 17.10 17.15 -12.84
CA GLU A 530 16.96 15.69 -12.80
C GLU A 530 16.37 15.14 -14.10
N ALA A 531 15.31 15.77 -14.62
CA ALA A 531 14.70 15.32 -15.86
C ALA A 531 15.59 15.53 -17.09
N TYR A 532 16.33 16.64 -17.19
CA TYR A 532 17.24 16.88 -18.31
C TYR A 532 18.47 15.96 -18.28
N THR A 533 19.04 15.73 -17.10
CA THR A 533 20.16 14.79 -16.93
C THR A 533 19.72 13.35 -17.16
N TYR A 534 18.50 12.98 -16.76
CA TYR A 534 17.90 11.69 -17.10
C TYR A 534 17.72 11.53 -18.63
N PHE A 535 17.14 12.52 -19.31
CA PHE A 535 16.97 12.53 -20.76
C PHE A 535 18.30 12.36 -21.51
N THR A 536 19.30 13.17 -21.16
CA THR A 536 20.62 13.12 -21.81
C THR A 536 21.36 11.82 -21.50
N SER A 537 21.21 11.26 -20.29
CA SER A 537 21.71 9.94 -19.94
C SER A 537 21.11 8.84 -20.82
N MET A 538 19.78 8.83 -21.00
CA MET A 538 19.13 7.86 -21.90
C MET A 538 19.57 8.05 -23.35
N PHE A 539 19.77 9.30 -23.80
CA PHE A 539 20.30 9.57 -25.14
C PHE A 539 21.68 8.95 -25.34
N ILE A 540 22.63 9.12 -24.42
CA ILE A 540 23.97 8.53 -24.55
C ILE A 540 23.92 7.00 -24.48
N ARG A 541 23.11 6.44 -23.58
CA ARG A 541 23.07 4.99 -23.33
C ARG A 541 22.36 4.21 -24.43
N CYS A 542 21.30 4.77 -24.99
CA CYS A 542 20.38 4.02 -25.86
C CYS A 542 20.48 4.40 -27.34
N CYS A 543 20.93 5.61 -27.68
CA CYS A 543 21.04 6.01 -29.10
C CYS A 543 22.24 5.35 -29.79
N GLN A 544 22.11 5.16 -31.11
CA GLN A 544 23.22 4.69 -31.94
C GLN A 544 24.37 5.70 -32.02
N LYS A 545 25.56 5.19 -32.32
CA LYS A 545 26.81 5.97 -32.36
C LYS A 545 26.72 7.16 -33.31
N GLU A 546 26.06 7.01 -34.45
CA GLU A 546 25.86 8.04 -35.46
C GLU A 546 25.05 9.22 -34.91
N ALA A 547 23.99 8.93 -34.16
CA ALA A 547 23.17 9.95 -33.49
C ALA A 547 23.94 10.65 -32.36
N ILE A 548 24.76 9.91 -31.60
CA ILE A 548 25.65 10.47 -30.57
C ILE A 548 26.67 11.43 -31.20
N VAL A 549 27.31 11.01 -32.30
CA VAL A 549 28.28 11.83 -33.03
C VAL A 549 27.62 13.06 -33.64
N ALA A 550 26.42 12.94 -34.19
CA ALA A 550 25.67 14.08 -34.74
C ALA A 550 25.32 15.14 -33.66
N SER A 551 25.14 14.71 -32.41
CA SER A 551 24.79 15.57 -31.27
C SER A 551 26.01 16.02 -30.44
N SER A 552 27.25 15.92 -30.94
CA SER A 552 28.46 16.13 -30.13
C SER A 552 28.52 17.49 -29.43
N SER A 553 28.11 18.56 -30.11
CA SER A 553 28.09 19.92 -29.54
C SER A 553 27.05 20.08 -28.43
N LEU A 554 25.90 19.43 -28.55
CA LEU A 554 24.85 19.42 -27.53
C LEU A 554 25.27 18.61 -26.31
N LEU A 555 25.94 17.48 -26.54
CA LEU A 555 26.50 16.66 -25.47
C LEU A 555 27.55 17.44 -24.68
N GLU A 556 28.47 18.12 -25.34
CA GLU A 556 29.46 18.98 -24.69
C GLU A 556 28.78 20.05 -23.81
N LEU A 557 27.77 20.75 -24.34
CA LEU A 557 27.00 21.72 -23.57
C LEU A 557 26.28 21.09 -22.37
N SER A 558 25.69 19.90 -22.56
CA SER A 558 24.99 19.19 -21.48
C SER A 558 25.95 18.74 -20.37
N PHE A 559 27.20 18.35 -20.70
CA PHE A 559 28.22 18.03 -19.69
C PHE A 559 28.66 19.25 -18.91
N GLN A 560 28.82 20.40 -19.58
CA GLN A 560 29.11 21.65 -18.88
C GLN A 560 28.01 22.00 -17.87
N LYS A 561 26.73 21.83 -18.26
CA LYS A 561 25.58 22.02 -17.38
C LYS A 561 25.56 21.03 -16.22
N ALA A 562 25.84 19.75 -16.49
CA ALA A 562 25.91 18.73 -15.45
C ALA A 562 27.06 18.98 -14.45
N ALA A 563 28.23 19.43 -14.92
CA ALA A 563 29.33 19.83 -14.05
C ALA A 563 28.92 20.97 -13.12
N ILE A 564 28.20 21.98 -13.63
CA ILE A 564 27.66 23.06 -12.79
C ILE A 564 26.65 22.50 -11.77
N CYS A 565 25.67 21.72 -12.20
CA CYS A 565 24.65 21.20 -11.29
C CYS A 565 25.18 20.16 -10.29
N SER A 566 26.34 19.54 -10.52
CA SER A 566 27.01 18.71 -9.50
C SER A 566 27.43 19.49 -8.26
N THR A 567 27.52 20.82 -8.36
CA THR A 567 27.84 21.74 -7.26
C THR A 567 26.59 22.33 -6.58
N ALA A 568 25.40 21.92 -7.00
CA ALA A 568 24.13 22.31 -6.37
C ALA A 568 24.03 21.75 -4.94
N MET A 569 23.37 22.47 -4.04
CA MET A 569 23.08 21.99 -2.69
C MET A 569 21.95 20.95 -2.66
N HIS A 570 21.04 20.99 -3.64
CA HIS A 570 19.97 20.03 -3.76
C HIS A 570 20.50 18.63 -4.10
N ARG A 571 20.32 17.69 -3.16
CA ARG A 571 20.88 16.33 -3.23
C ARG A 571 20.46 15.56 -4.49
N GLY A 572 19.19 15.64 -4.88
CA GLY A 572 18.65 14.91 -6.04
C GLY A 572 19.29 15.37 -7.36
N ALA A 573 19.10 16.64 -7.73
CA ALA A 573 19.81 17.33 -8.81
C ALA A 573 21.33 17.05 -8.90
N ALA A 574 22.07 17.18 -7.79
CA ALA A 574 23.51 16.93 -7.79
C ALA A 574 23.85 15.44 -8.09
N LEU A 575 23.12 14.50 -7.48
CA LEU A 575 23.29 13.06 -7.74
C LEU A 575 22.93 12.69 -9.18
N ALA A 576 21.86 13.25 -9.72
CA ALA A 576 21.44 13.00 -11.11
C ALA A 576 22.50 13.51 -12.11
N ALA A 577 23.05 14.71 -11.87
CA ALA A 577 24.13 15.26 -12.69
C ALA A 577 25.43 14.44 -12.60
N MET A 578 25.82 13.99 -11.40
CA MET A 578 26.99 13.10 -11.23
C MET A 578 26.78 11.74 -11.90
N SER A 579 25.58 11.18 -11.77
CA SER A 579 25.19 9.94 -12.44
C SER A 579 25.32 10.08 -13.96
N TYR A 580 24.81 11.18 -14.54
CA TYR A 580 24.96 11.46 -15.97
C TYR A 580 26.42 11.57 -16.40
N MET A 581 27.26 12.29 -15.64
CA MET A 581 28.70 12.39 -15.95
C MET A 581 29.42 11.04 -15.88
N SER A 582 28.93 10.09 -15.07
CA SER A 582 29.49 8.73 -15.01
C SER A 582 29.06 7.82 -16.17
N CYS A 583 28.03 8.22 -16.93
CA CYS A 583 27.60 7.49 -18.13
C CYS A 583 28.51 7.71 -19.34
N ALA A 584 29.32 8.76 -19.30
CA ALA A 584 30.26 9.18 -20.34
C ALA A 584 31.64 8.57 -20.09
#